data_AF-A0A0P9FTR5-F1
#
_entry.id   AF-A0A0P9FTR5-F1
#
_cell.length_a   1.000
_cell.length_b   1.000
_cell.length_c   1.000
_cell.angle_alpha   90.00
_cell.angle_beta   90.00
_cell.angle_gamma   90.00
#
_symmetry.space_group_name_H-M   'P 1'
#
loop_
_entity.id
_entity.type
_entity.pdbx_description
1 polymer ?
#
loop_
_entity_poly.entity_id
_entity_poly.type
_entity_poly.pdbx_seq_one_letter_code
_entity_poly.pdbx_strand_id
1 'polypeptide(L)'
;MKILVVTACGGKQETSPCPAHRLYKSPRIKAVYKRKGDCDFCILSGKYGLLEPDRVIRPYNDVMTPEGAQRLLPQVVHMVKNYDTIIYFKAGARAAYLDCIKTACKTAGKTLITTGFAHMGAINNIPKIINFAKEGKLEEIEKLPHTKVIT
;
A
#
# COMPACT_ATOMS: atom_id res chain seq x y z
N MET A 1 18.02 -4.64 2.37
CA MET A 1 16.83 -4.37 1.54
C MET A 1 15.70 -3.85 2.41
N LYS A 2 15.13 -2.68 2.09
CA LYS A 2 14.05 -2.05 2.84
C LYS A 2 12.73 -2.18 2.08
N ILE A 3 11.73 -2.79 2.70
CA ILE A 3 10.42 -3.06 2.10
C ILE A 3 9.34 -2.21 2.75
N LEU A 4 8.48 -1.61 1.93
CA LEU A 4 7.26 -0.96 2.37
C LEU A 4 6.03 -1.77 1.93
N VAL A 5 5.18 -2.16 2.89
CA VAL A 5 3.88 -2.77 2.61
C VAL A 5 2.81 -1.68 2.60
N VAL A 6 2.01 -1.62 1.55
CA VAL A 6 1.02 -0.56 1.33
C VAL A 6 -0.35 -1.13 1.03
N THR A 7 -1.40 -0.48 1.52
CA THR A 7 -2.77 -0.68 1.01
C THR A 7 -3.54 0.62 1.00
N ALA A 8 -4.60 0.71 0.18
CA ALA A 8 -5.44 1.90 0.10
C ALA A 8 -6.28 2.13 1.37
N CYS A 9 -6.60 3.40 1.66
CA CYS A 9 -7.45 3.80 2.77
C CYS A 9 -8.89 3.23 2.67
N GLY A 10 -9.60 3.21 3.80
CA GLY A 10 -10.99 2.75 3.89
C GLY A 10 -12.00 3.89 3.82
N GLY A 11 -13.23 3.61 3.38
CA GLY A 11 -14.30 4.60 3.33
C GLY A 11 -14.97 4.88 4.68
N LYS A 12 -15.07 3.88 5.56
CA LYS A 12 -15.65 4.03 6.91
C LYS A 12 -14.54 4.32 7.92
N GLN A 13 -14.77 5.31 8.79
CA GLN A 13 -13.82 5.76 9.80
C GLN A 13 -14.44 5.83 11.19
N GLU A 14 -13.61 5.93 12.23
CA GLU A 14 -14.05 6.38 13.56
C GLU A 14 -14.46 7.86 13.56
N THR A 15 -15.10 8.30 14.65
CA THR A 15 -15.58 9.68 14.82
C THR A 15 -14.60 10.58 15.54
N SER A 16 -13.59 10.01 16.21
CA SER A 16 -12.57 10.74 16.95
C SER A 16 -11.17 10.51 16.37
N PRO A 17 -10.21 11.44 16.60
CA PRO A 17 -8.85 11.28 16.13
C PRO A 17 -8.20 10.04 16.77
N CYS A 18 -7.57 9.21 15.95
CA CYS A 18 -6.84 8.03 16.41
C CYS A 18 -5.77 7.63 15.39
N PRO A 19 -4.87 6.69 15.72
CA PRO A 19 -3.88 6.17 14.78
C PRO A 19 -4.50 5.70 13.46
N ALA A 20 -3.85 6.00 12.34
CA ALA A 20 -4.35 5.70 11.01
C ALA A 20 -4.82 4.25 10.82
N HIS A 21 -4.08 3.27 11.34
CA HIS A 21 -4.44 1.85 11.23
C HIS A 21 -5.70 1.46 12.02
N ARG A 22 -6.09 2.29 13.01
CA ARG A 22 -7.32 2.14 13.82
C ARG A 22 -8.45 3.01 13.31
N LEU A 23 -8.14 4.16 12.68
CA LEU A 23 -9.13 5.10 12.19
C LEU A 23 -10.05 4.43 11.17
N TYR A 24 -9.49 3.72 10.19
CA TYR A 24 -10.30 3.10 9.15
C TYR A 24 -10.92 1.78 9.65
N LYS A 25 -12.25 1.67 9.54
CA LYS A 25 -13.00 0.43 9.78
C LYS A 25 -12.87 -0.51 8.57
N SER A 26 -11.63 -0.90 8.26
CA SER A 26 -11.26 -1.66 7.06
C SER A 26 -10.62 -3.01 7.44
N PRO A 27 -11.29 -4.14 7.14
CA PRO A 27 -10.70 -5.47 7.28
C PRO A 27 -9.39 -5.61 6.49
N ARG A 28 -9.29 -4.96 5.33
CA ARG A 28 -8.10 -4.94 4.48
C ARG A 28 -6.89 -4.35 5.20
N ILE A 29 -7.01 -3.14 5.73
CA ILE A 29 -5.93 -2.47 6.46
C ILE A 29 -5.47 -3.32 7.64
N LYS A 30 -6.41 -3.81 8.45
CA LYS A 30 -6.11 -4.70 9.59
C LYS A 30 -5.38 -5.97 9.16
N ALA A 31 -5.80 -6.59 8.07
CA ALA A 31 -5.22 -7.85 7.61
C ALA A 31 -3.82 -7.70 7.01
N VAL A 32 -3.58 -6.61 6.26
CA VAL A 32 -2.27 -6.26 5.72
C VAL A 32 -1.31 -5.89 6.85
N TYR A 33 -1.75 -5.03 7.78
CA TYR A 33 -0.96 -4.63 8.95
C TYR A 33 -0.47 -5.84 9.76
N LYS A 34 -1.35 -6.83 9.99
CA LYS A 34 -0.99 -8.09 10.67
C LYS A 34 0.00 -8.98 9.91
N ARG A 35 0.14 -8.81 8.60
CA ARG A 35 0.96 -9.66 7.71
C ARG A 35 2.23 -8.99 7.21
N LYS A 36 2.46 -7.73 7.58
CA LYS A 36 3.67 -6.98 7.18
C LYS A 36 4.96 -7.57 7.76
N GLY A 37 4.87 -8.37 8.82
CA GLY A 37 6.03 -8.81 9.60
C GLY A 37 6.81 -7.62 10.17
N ASP A 38 8.14 -7.66 10.00
CA ASP A 38 9.04 -6.59 10.42
C ASP A 38 9.19 -5.47 9.38
N CYS A 39 8.46 -5.53 8.26
CA CYS A 39 8.51 -4.49 7.24
C CYS A 39 7.74 -3.24 7.71
N ASP A 40 8.10 -2.11 7.13
CA ASP A 40 7.34 -0.87 7.30
C ASP A 40 5.98 -1.02 6.62
N PHE A 41 4.99 -0.30 7.14
CA PHE A 41 3.65 -0.28 6.59
C PHE A 41 3.14 1.14 6.42
N CYS A 42 2.40 1.38 5.35
CA CYS A 42 1.70 2.64 5.13
C CYS A 42 0.32 2.42 4.53
N ILE A 43 -0.58 3.36 4.80
CA ILE A 43 -1.89 3.43 4.18
C ILE A 43 -1.84 4.52 3.13
N LEU A 44 -2.16 4.19 1.88
CA LEU A 44 -2.29 5.19 0.82
C LEU A 44 -3.64 5.89 0.95
N SER A 45 -3.60 7.14 1.41
CA SER A 45 -4.73 8.03 1.69
C SER A 45 -4.98 8.99 0.53
N GLY A 46 -6.25 9.18 0.17
CA GLY A 46 -6.67 10.21 -0.79
C GLY A 46 -6.48 11.66 -0.30
N LYS A 47 -6.17 11.86 0.99
CA LYS A 47 -5.90 13.18 1.59
C LYS A 47 -4.43 13.40 1.89
N TYR A 48 -3.74 12.39 2.41
CA TYR A 48 -2.40 12.53 3.01
C TYR A 48 -1.28 11.82 2.25
N GLY A 49 -1.56 11.14 1.13
CA GLY A 49 -0.57 10.31 0.44
C GLY A 49 -0.25 9.05 1.27
N LEU A 50 1.02 8.70 1.42
CA LEU A 50 1.43 7.57 2.26
C LEU A 50 1.42 7.98 3.73
N LEU A 51 0.61 7.26 4.52
CA LEU A 51 0.36 7.53 5.92
C LEU A 51 0.86 6.39 6.79
N GLU A 52 1.74 6.70 7.74
CA GLU A 52 2.21 5.75 8.75
C GLU A 52 1.05 5.27 9.65
N PRO A 53 1.07 4.00 10.11
CA PRO A 53 -0.02 3.40 10.87
C PRO A 53 -0.31 4.12 12.19
N ASP A 54 0.73 4.64 12.84
CA ASP A 54 0.64 5.19 14.20
C ASP A 54 0.36 6.69 14.21
N ARG A 55 0.45 7.35 13.05
CA ARG A 55 0.12 8.77 12.93
C ARG A 55 -1.35 9.00 13.28
N VAL A 56 -1.58 9.80 14.32
CA VAL A 56 -2.92 10.21 14.74
C VAL A 56 -3.47 11.21 13.73
N ILE A 57 -4.63 10.89 13.15
CA ILE A 57 -5.32 11.75 12.18
C ILE A 57 -6.79 11.91 12.54
N ARG A 58 -7.37 13.06 12.17
CA ARG A 58 -8.81 13.31 12.30
C ARG A 58 -9.59 12.60 11.19
N PRO A 59 -10.85 12.19 11.44
CA PRO A 59 -11.71 11.67 10.40
C PRO A 59 -11.87 12.67 9.24
N TYR A 60 -11.97 12.15 8.03
CA TYR A 60 -12.09 12.93 6.80
C TYR A 60 -12.80 12.12 5.71
N ASN A 61 -13.43 12.79 4.74
CA ASN A 61 -14.17 12.15 3.67
C ASN A 61 -13.56 12.46 2.30
N ASP A 62 -12.31 12.06 2.09
CA ASP A 62 -11.62 12.21 0.81
C ASP A 62 -11.29 10.83 0.23
N VAL A 63 -11.79 10.59 -0.98
CA VAL A 63 -11.39 9.44 -1.78
C VAL A 63 -10.41 9.92 -2.84
N MET A 64 -9.36 9.13 -3.11
CA MET A 64 -8.41 9.48 -4.16
C MET A 64 -9.10 9.51 -5.54
N THR A 65 -9.11 10.70 -6.13
CA THR A 65 -9.44 10.95 -7.54
C THR A 65 -8.14 10.99 -8.37
N PRO A 66 -8.20 10.95 -9.71
CA PRO A 66 -7.02 11.14 -10.55
C PRO A 66 -6.27 12.45 -10.26
N GLU A 67 -6.99 13.56 -10.07
CA GLU A 67 -6.42 14.88 -9.76
C GLU A 67 -5.79 14.89 -8.36
N GLY A 68 -6.46 14.26 -7.39
CA GLY A 68 -5.92 14.07 -6.05
C GLY A 68 -4.65 13.21 -6.05
N ALA A 69 -4.60 12.16 -6.87
CA ALA A 69 -3.41 11.33 -7.05
C ALA A 69 -2.24 12.12 -7.64
N GLN A 70 -2.48 12.97 -8.65
CA GLN A 70 -1.46 13.85 -9.21
C GLN A 70 -0.92 14.84 -8.18
N ARG A 71 -1.82 15.48 -7.41
CA ARG A 71 -1.44 16.41 -6.34
C ARG A 71 -0.58 15.75 -5.26
N LEU A 72 -0.90 14.51 -4.89
CA LEU A 72 -0.18 13.77 -3.84
C LEU A 72 1.09 13.08 -4.35
N LEU A 73 1.25 12.95 -5.67
CA LEU A 73 2.36 12.21 -6.28
C LEU A 73 3.75 12.64 -5.75
N PRO A 74 4.10 13.94 -5.63
CA PRO A 74 5.42 14.33 -5.14
C PRO A 74 5.70 13.82 -3.72
N GLN A 75 4.69 13.85 -2.85
CA GLN A 75 4.80 13.36 -1.47
C GLN A 75 4.95 11.83 -1.44
N VAL A 76 4.18 11.11 -2.26
CA VAL A 76 4.27 9.65 -2.37
C VAL A 76 5.64 9.24 -2.92
N VAL A 77 6.16 9.91 -3.95
CA VAL A 77 7.51 9.71 -4.50
C VAL A 77 8.58 9.93 -3.42
N HIS A 78 8.46 11.01 -2.65
CA HIS A 78 9.41 11.33 -1.59
C HIS A 78 9.48 10.24 -0.50
N MET A 79 8.38 9.58 -0.21
CA MET A 79 8.35 8.46 0.75
C MET A 79 8.89 7.17 0.12
N VAL A 80 8.43 6.84 -1.09
CA VAL A 80 8.77 5.61 -1.82
C VAL A 80 10.28 5.51 -2.11
N LYS A 81 10.96 6.62 -2.41
CA LYS A 81 12.42 6.62 -2.71
C LYS A 81 13.28 6.03 -1.60
N ASN A 82 12.80 6.04 -0.36
CA ASN A 82 13.51 5.54 0.82
C ASN A 82 13.46 4.00 0.95
N TYR A 83 12.78 3.32 0.03
CA TYR A 83 12.60 1.87 0.02
C TYR A 83 13.18 1.27 -1.25
N ASP A 84 13.48 -0.02 -1.22
CA ASP A 84 13.94 -0.78 -2.38
C ASP A 84 12.75 -1.41 -3.11
N THR A 85 11.79 -1.93 -2.34
CA THR A 85 10.61 -2.63 -2.86
C THR A 85 9.35 -2.22 -2.14
N ILE A 86 8.29 -2.01 -2.92
CA ILE A 86 6.98 -1.61 -2.43
C ILE A 86 6.02 -2.75 -2.75
N ILE A 87 5.33 -3.27 -1.73
CA ILE A 87 4.32 -4.31 -1.87
C ILE A 87 2.94 -3.65 -1.69
N TYR A 88 2.18 -3.52 -2.77
CA TYR A 88 0.85 -2.92 -2.75
C TYR A 88 -0.25 -3.98 -2.79
N PHE A 89 -1.02 -4.08 -1.70
CA PHE A 89 -2.21 -4.92 -1.62
C PHE A 89 -3.45 -4.17 -2.10
N LYS A 90 -3.92 -4.50 -3.31
CA LYS A 90 -4.95 -3.71 -4.01
C LYS A 90 -6.40 -4.04 -3.65
N ALA A 91 -6.71 -5.21 -3.10
CA ALA A 91 -8.07 -5.78 -2.95
C ALA A 91 -9.24 -4.76 -2.92
N GLY A 92 -9.91 -4.58 -4.07
CA GLY A 92 -11.08 -3.71 -4.22
C GLY A 92 -10.82 -2.20 -4.15
N ALA A 93 -9.57 -1.76 -4.05
CA ALA A 93 -9.20 -0.36 -4.13
C ALA A 93 -9.47 0.20 -5.54
N ARG A 94 -9.86 1.47 -5.61
CA ARG A 94 -10.07 2.17 -6.88
C ARG A 94 -8.76 2.27 -7.67
N ALA A 95 -8.86 2.29 -9.00
CA ALA A 95 -7.71 2.35 -9.91
C ALA A 95 -6.76 3.51 -9.58
N ALA A 96 -7.31 4.70 -9.26
CA ALA A 96 -6.51 5.89 -8.91
C ALA A 96 -5.45 5.65 -7.83
N TYR A 97 -5.70 4.77 -6.85
CA TYR A 97 -4.70 4.42 -5.84
C TYR A 97 -3.55 3.59 -6.41
N LEU A 98 -3.88 2.60 -7.26
CA LEU A 98 -2.88 1.79 -7.95
C LEU A 98 -2.07 2.66 -8.91
N ASP A 99 -2.72 3.55 -9.66
CA ASP A 99 -2.05 4.44 -10.60
C ASP A 99 -1.11 5.42 -9.90
N CYS A 100 -1.53 5.97 -8.74
CA CYS A 100 -0.70 6.83 -7.91
C CYS A 100 0.58 6.11 -7.46
N ILE A 101 0.46 4.95 -6.81
CA ILE A 101 1.64 4.24 -6.28
C ILE A 101 2.52 3.66 -7.39
N LYS A 102 1.92 3.21 -8.51
CA LYS A 102 2.65 2.75 -9.70
C LYS A 102 3.46 3.89 -10.32
N THR A 103 2.85 5.05 -10.51
CA THR A 103 3.54 6.23 -11.03
C THR A 103 4.65 6.66 -10.08
N ALA A 104 4.40 6.66 -8.77
CA ALA A 104 5.40 7.04 -7.78
C ALA A 104 6.62 6.10 -7.78
N CYS A 105 6.40 4.78 -7.85
CA CYS A 105 7.47 3.78 -7.92
C CYS A 105 8.27 3.92 -9.21
N LYS A 106 7.59 4.10 -10.36
CA LYS A 106 8.25 4.35 -11.65
C LYS A 106 9.13 5.60 -11.61
N THR A 107 8.60 6.72 -11.09
CA THR A 107 9.36 7.98 -10.97
C THR A 107 10.56 7.84 -10.04
N ALA A 108 10.44 7.05 -8.97
CA ALA A 108 11.52 6.83 -8.01
C ALA A 108 12.49 5.69 -8.42
N GLY A 109 12.25 5.02 -9.55
CA GLY A 109 13.04 3.85 -9.98
C GLY A 109 12.99 2.68 -8.99
N LYS A 110 11.82 2.44 -8.38
CA LYS A 110 11.64 1.41 -7.34
C LYS A 110 10.73 0.29 -7.81
N THR A 111 11.03 -0.93 -7.36
CA THR A 111 10.21 -2.11 -7.67
C THR A 111 8.87 -2.04 -6.95
N LEU A 112 7.79 -2.15 -7.70
CA LEU A 112 6.44 -2.32 -7.20
C LEU A 112 5.97 -3.75 -7.43
N ILE A 113 5.60 -4.43 -6.34
CA ILE A 113 4.91 -5.70 -6.37
C ILE A 113 3.44 -5.45 -6.04
N THR A 114 2.54 -5.83 -6.92
CA THR A 114 1.10 -5.72 -6.67
C THR A 114 0.53 -7.10 -6.40
N THR A 115 -0.36 -7.21 -5.41
CA THR A 115 -1.08 -8.45 -5.16
C THR A 115 -2.50 -8.19 -4.65
N GLY A 116 -3.37 -9.18 -4.80
CA GLY A 116 -4.72 -9.15 -4.25
C GLY A 116 -5.83 -8.86 -5.25
N PHE A 117 -7.01 -9.42 -4.98
CA PHE A 117 -8.19 -9.27 -5.84
C PHE A 117 -9.48 -9.39 -4.99
N ALA A 118 -10.61 -8.98 -5.57
CA ALA A 118 -11.90 -8.92 -4.88
C ALA A 118 -11.75 -8.25 -3.50
N HIS A 119 -12.41 -8.77 -2.46
CA HIS A 119 -12.39 -8.16 -1.11
C HIS A 119 -11.12 -8.49 -0.31
N MET A 120 -10.55 -9.70 -0.43
CA MET A 120 -9.40 -10.17 0.38
C MET A 120 -8.56 -11.26 -0.31
N GLY A 121 -8.78 -11.53 -1.60
CA GLY A 121 -8.07 -12.59 -2.32
C GLY A 121 -6.55 -12.37 -2.29
N ALA A 122 -5.78 -13.46 -2.21
CA ALA A 122 -4.31 -13.46 -2.13
C ALA A 122 -3.68 -12.70 -0.93
N ILE A 123 -4.46 -12.33 0.10
CA ILE A 123 -3.90 -11.66 1.30
C ILE A 123 -2.78 -12.46 1.99
N ASN A 124 -2.87 -13.80 1.97
CA ASN A 124 -1.89 -14.69 2.58
C ASN A 124 -0.61 -14.83 1.74
N ASN A 125 -0.54 -14.22 0.55
CA ASN A 125 0.69 -14.16 -0.23
C ASN A 125 1.67 -13.13 0.33
N ILE A 126 1.21 -12.13 1.09
CA ILE A 126 2.08 -11.04 1.60
C ILE A 126 3.35 -11.56 2.31
N PRO A 127 3.27 -12.50 3.27
CA PRO A 127 4.48 -13.02 3.92
C PRO A 127 5.42 -13.75 2.95
N LYS A 128 4.87 -14.51 1.99
CA LYS A 128 5.67 -15.20 0.97
C LYS A 128 6.37 -14.21 0.04
N ILE A 129 5.66 -13.18 -0.40
CA ILE A 129 6.20 -12.11 -1.24
C ILE A 129 7.34 -11.38 -0.52
N ILE A 130 7.17 -11.07 0.78
CA ILE A 130 8.23 -10.46 1.60
C ILE A 130 9.48 -11.33 1.60
N ASN A 131 9.34 -12.63 1.85
CA ASN A 131 10.48 -13.55 1.90
C ASN A 131 11.19 -13.65 0.54
N PHE A 132 10.45 -13.89 -0.53
CA PHE A 132 11.03 -13.96 -1.88
C PHE A 132 11.68 -12.65 -2.31
N ALA A 133 11.09 -11.50 -1.96
CA ALA A 133 11.71 -10.22 -2.25
C ALA A 133 13.04 -10.07 -1.49
N LYS A 134 13.09 -10.43 -0.19
CA LYS A 134 14.32 -10.38 0.62
C LYS A 134 15.42 -11.29 0.07
N GLU A 135 15.04 -12.41 -0.55
CA GLU A 135 15.93 -13.37 -1.20
C GLU A 135 16.29 -12.97 -2.64
N GLY A 136 15.71 -11.89 -3.19
CA GLY A 136 15.94 -11.45 -4.58
C GLY A 136 15.26 -12.31 -5.64
N LYS A 137 14.32 -13.19 -5.25
CA LYS A 137 13.64 -14.17 -6.13
C LYS A 137 12.38 -13.58 -6.76
N LEU A 138 12.52 -12.59 -7.63
CA LEU A 138 11.38 -11.90 -8.24
C LEU A 138 10.55 -12.81 -9.15
N GLU A 139 11.19 -13.76 -9.83
CA GLU A 139 10.56 -14.78 -10.67
C GLU A 139 9.62 -15.69 -9.89
N GLU A 140 9.93 -16.02 -8.63
CA GLU A 140 9.04 -16.80 -7.76
C GLU A 140 7.81 -16.00 -7.32
N ILE A 141 7.95 -14.68 -7.23
CA ILE A 141 6.84 -13.77 -6.90
C ILE A 141 5.83 -13.72 -8.05
N GLU A 142 6.30 -13.72 -9.30
CA GLU A 142 5.43 -13.70 -10.49
C GLU A 142 4.62 -14.99 -10.65
N LYS A 143 5.12 -16.12 -10.15
CA LYS A 143 4.40 -17.40 -10.11
C LYS A 143 3.24 -17.39 -9.10
N LEU A 144 3.20 -16.45 -8.15
CA LEU A 144 2.12 -16.37 -7.18
C LEU A 144 0.83 -15.85 -7.83
N PRO A 145 -0.32 -16.49 -7.56
CA PRO A 145 -1.57 -16.11 -8.18
C PRO A 145 -1.95 -14.67 -7.83
N HIS A 146 -2.45 -13.94 -8.83
CA HIS A 146 -2.88 -12.53 -8.72
C HIS A 146 -1.78 -11.58 -8.20
N THR A 147 -0.52 -11.91 -8.48
CA THR A 147 0.64 -11.11 -8.14
C THR A 147 1.35 -10.65 -9.42
N LYS A 148 1.89 -9.43 -9.43
CA LYS A 148 2.67 -8.90 -10.55
C LYS A 148 3.85 -8.09 -10.01
N VAL A 149 5.01 -8.27 -10.60
CA VAL A 149 6.19 -7.43 -10.38
C VAL A 149 6.22 -6.35 -11.46
N ILE A 150 6.52 -5.12 -11.07
CA ILE A 150 6.62 -3.95 -11.93
C ILE A 150 7.92 -3.26 -11.54
N THR A 151 8.91 -3.30 -12.42
CA THR A 151 10.21 -2.64 -12.26
C THR A 151 10.27 -1.31 -13.01
#